data_AF-A0A2Z5YUP3-F1
#
_entry.id   AF-A0A2Z5YUP3-F1
#
_cell.length_a   1.000
_cell.length_b   1.000
_cell.length_c   1.000
_cell.angle_alpha   90.00
_cell.angle_beta   90.00
_cell.angle_gamma   90.00
#
_symmetry.space_group_name_H-M   'P 1'
#
loop_
_entity.id
_entity.type
_entity.pdbx_description
1 polymer ?
#
loop_
_entity_poly.entity_id
_entity_poly.type
_entity_poly.pdbx_seq_one_letter_code
_entity_poly.pdbx_strand_id
1 'polypeptide(L)' 'MSKDNAMSSLSFRSSRPDSWTMPRPYRDASLRYATYGPIRPMEQPGLLARLFGRG' A
#
# COMPACT_ATOMS: atom_id res chain seq x y z
N MET A 1 -8.47 -16.36 48.33
CA MET A 1 -7.66 -16.83 47.20
C MET A 1 -8.12 -16.12 45.94
N SER A 2 -7.49 -15.00 45.60
CA SER A 2 -7.77 -14.31 44.32
C SER A 2 -6.96 -15.00 43.22
N LYS A 3 -7.61 -15.31 42.10
CA LYS A 3 -6.98 -15.92 40.92
C LYS A 3 -6.54 -14.77 40.01
N ASP A 4 -5.24 -14.53 39.94
CA ASP A 4 -4.70 -13.48 39.07
C ASP A 4 -4.86 -13.90 37.60
N ASN A 5 -5.78 -13.23 36.90
CA ASN A 5 -5.95 -13.33 35.46
C ASN A 5 -4.74 -12.69 34.76
N ALA A 6 -3.69 -13.47 34.55
CA ALA A 6 -2.60 -13.07 33.67
C ALA A 6 -3.10 -13.04 32.22
N MET A 7 -3.56 -11.87 31.75
CA MET A 7 -3.68 -11.60 30.32
C MET A 7 -2.26 -11.73 29.75
N SER A 8 -2.01 -12.82 29.04
CA SER A 8 -0.73 -13.06 28.36
C SER A 8 -0.44 -11.84 27.47
N SER A 9 0.65 -11.12 27.75
CA SER A 9 1.05 -9.98 26.92
C SER A 9 1.50 -10.53 25.58
N LEU A 10 0.60 -10.58 24.60
CA LEU A 10 0.91 -10.99 23.23
C LEU A 10 1.89 -9.98 22.64
N SER A 11 3.18 -10.27 22.71
CA SER A 11 4.21 -9.49 22.03
C SER A 11 4.22 -9.89 20.55
N PHE A 12 3.82 -9.00 19.66
CA PHE A 12 3.99 -9.20 18.23
C PHE A 12 5.49 -9.05 17.88
N ARG A 13 6.15 -10.17 17.59
CA ARG A 13 7.53 -10.18 17.09
C ARG A 13 7.50 -10.37 15.58
N SER A 14 7.39 -9.28 14.82
CA SER A 14 7.59 -9.34 13.37
C SER A 14 9.08 -9.40 13.04
N SER A 15 9.45 -10.28 12.11
CA SER A 15 10.72 -10.17 11.41
C SER A 15 10.74 -8.93 10.52
N ARG A 16 11.93 -8.51 10.07
CA ARG A 16 12.00 -7.55 8.97
C ARG A 16 11.35 -8.21 7.73
N PRO A 17 10.57 -7.46 6.95
CA PRO A 17 9.99 -7.99 5.72
C PRO A 17 11.08 -8.59 4.85
N ASP A 18 10.79 -9.75 4.27
CA ASP A 18 11.74 -10.41 3.38
C ASP A 18 12.10 -9.49 2.22
N SER A 19 13.39 -9.48 1.92
CA SER A 19 13.98 -8.54 0.98
C SER A 19 13.67 -8.92 -0.48
N TRP A 20 13.25 -10.17 -0.71
CA TRP A 20 12.95 -10.73 -2.02
C TRP A 20 11.49 -10.58 -2.43
N THR A 21 10.61 -10.17 -1.51
CA THR A 21 9.20 -9.95 -1.85
C THR A 21 9.05 -8.65 -2.66
N MET A 22 8.71 -8.80 -3.93
CA MET A 22 8.33 -7.69 -4.82
C MET A 22 6.80 -7.57 -4.89
N PRO A 23 6.25 -6.35 -5.02
CA PRO A 23 6.95 -5.08 -5.22
C PRO A 23 7.49 -4.48 -3.92
N ARG A 24 8.72 -3.95 -3.97
CA ARG A 24 9.21 -3.12 -2.88
C ARG A 24 8.45 -1.79 -2.89
N PRO A 25 7.98 -1.29 -1.73
CA PRO A 25 7.41 0.04 -1.67
C PRO A 25 8.50 1.05 -2.02
N TYR A 26 8.29 1.82 -3.08
CA TYR A 26 9.17 2.93 -3.43
C TYR A 26 9.10 3.97 -2.31
N ARG A 27 10.26 4.35 -1.79
CA ARG A 27 10.37 5.44 -0.81
C ARG A 27 10.13 6.81 -1.44
N ASP A 28 10.39 6.92 -2.73
CA ASP A 28 10.25 8.16 -3.50
C ASP A 28 9.19 7.99 -4.60
N ALA A 29 8.31 8.99 -4.70
CA ALA A 29 7.30 9.10 -5.74
C ALA A 29 7.92 9.15 -7.16
N SER A 30 9.11 9.75 -7.32
CA SER A 30 9.78 9.85 -8.62
C SER A 30 10.19 8.47 -9.15
N LEU A 31 10.77 7.63 -8.30
CA LEU A 31 11.20 6.26 -8.63
C LEU A 31 10.00 5.37 -8.98
N ARG A 32 8.91 5.54 -8.23
CA ARG A 32 7.63 4.87 -8.48
C ARG A 32 7.03 5.30 -9.83
N TYR A 33 7.07 6.59 -10.14
CA TYR A 33 6.61 7.14 -11.42
C TYR A 33 7.46 6.65 -12.58
N ALA A 34 8.80 6.61 -12.44
CA ALA A 34 9.70 6.08 -13.46
C ALA A 34 9.44 4.60 -13.77
N THR A 35 9.03 3.80 -12.78
CA THR A 35 8.80 2.36 -12.97
C THR A 35 7.38 2.05 -13.49
N TYR A 36 6.34 2.69 -12.92
CA TYR A 36 4.94 2.34 -13.20
C TYR A 36 4.18 3.40 -14.00
N GLY A 37 4.76 4.58 -14.19
CA GLY A 37 4.08 5.72 -14.78
C GLY A 37 3.02 6.34 -13.88
N PRO A 38 2.15 7.19 -14.46
CA PRO A 38 1.11 7.92 -13.73
C PRO A 38 0.06 6.98 -13.13
N ILE A 39 -0.49 7.38 -11.98
CA ILE A 39 -1.66 6.71 -11.38
C ILE A 39 -2.84 6.87 -12.34
N ARG A 40 -3.45 5.74 -12.70
CA ARG A 40 -4.69 5.74 -13.48
C ARG A 40 -5.90 5.69 -12.56
N PRO A 41 -7.00 6.36 -12.91
CA PRO A 41 -8.26 6.18 -12.22
C PRO A 41 -8.71 4.72 -12.32
N MET A 42 -9.40 4.25 -11.29
CA MET A 42 -9.92 2.89 -11.24
C MET A 42 -11.04 2.69 -12.26
N GLU A 43 -11.90 3.70 -12.39
CA GLU A 43 -12.93 3.75 -13.42
C GLU A 43 -12.31 4.24 -14.73
N GLN A 44 -12.53 3.50 -15.80
CA GLN A 44 -12.05 3.92 -17.11
C GLN A 44 -12.92 5.08 -17.62
N PRO A 45 -12.32 6.24 -17.94
CA PRO A 45 -13.09 7.33 -18.52
C PRO A 45 -13.68 6.87 -19.85
N GLY A 46 -14.99 7.02 -19.99
CA GLY A 46 -15.71 6.79 -21.25
C GLY A 46 -15.30 7.77 -22.34
N LEU A 47 -15.77 7.56 -23.57
CA LEU A 47 -15.39 8.39 -24.73
C LEU A 47 -15.61 9.89 -24.51
N LEU A 48 -16.77 10.26 -23.94
CA LEU A 48 -17.10 11.66 -23.66
C LEU A 48 -16.21 12.25 -22.55
N ALA A 49 -15.94 11.48 -21.48
CA ALA A 49 -15.05 11.91 -20.40
C ALA A 49 -13.60 12.11 -20.89
N ARG A 50 -13.16 11.33 -21.88
CA ARG A 50 -11.84 11.53 -22.52
C ARG A 50 -11.79 12.78 -23.39
N LEU A 51 -12.90 13.14 -24.04
CA LEU A 51 -12.96 14.28 -24.96
C LEU A 51 -13.16 15.62 -24.23
N PHE A 52 -13.93 15.64 -23.15
CA PHE A 52 -14.34 16.86 -22.45
C PHE A 52 -13.81 16.97 -21.01
N GLY A 53 -13.08 15.96 -20.50
CA GLY A 53 -12.63 15.91 -19.10
C GLY A 53 -11.36 16.69 -18.77
N ARG A 54 -10.79 17.48 -19.69
CA ARG A 54 -9.74 18.46 -19.38
C ARG A 54 -10.38 19.84 -19.27
N GLY A 55 -10.90 20.14 -18.08
CA GLY A 55 -11.27 21.47 -17.61
C GLY A 55 -10.53 21.75 -16.32
#